data_AF-A0A7Y5QM64-F1
#
_entry.id   AF-A0A7Y5QM64-F1
#
_cell.length_a   1.000
_cell.length_b   1.000
_cell.length_c   1.000
_cell.angle_alpha   90.00
_cell.angle_beta   90.00
_cell.angle_gamma   90.00
#
_symmetry.space_group_name_H-M   'P 1'
#
loop_
_entity.id
_entity.type
_entity.pdbx_description
1 polymer ?
#
loop_
_entity_poly.entity_id
_entity_poly.type
_entity_poly.pdbx_seq_one_letter_code
_entity_poly.pdbx_strand_id
1 'polypeptide(L)' 'MPDPNRYVRFETFRGTLEIWNHLFTQAADFATRIGRERLISISHSEDKDDGVVTVWYWDQPGDREG' A
#
# COMPACT_ATOMS: atom_id res chain seq x y z
N MET A 1 -0.46 5.74 22.29
CA MET A 1 -1.14 6.84 21.60
C MET A 1 -0.60 6.88 20.18
N PRO A 2 -1.44 6.88 19.13
CA PRO A 2 -0.93 7.17 17.79
C PRO A 2 -0.24 8.53 17.81
N ASP A 3 0.90 8.62 17.15
CA ASP A 3 1.61 9.88 16.98
C ASP A 3 0.67 10.88 16.29
N PRO A 4 0.32 12.01 16.91
CA PRO A 4 -0.64 12.96 16.35
C PRO A 4 -0.14 13.59 15.05
N ASN A 5 1.14 13.44 14.73
CA ASN A 5 1.75 13.94 13.51
C ASN A 5 1.78 12.89 12.37
N ARG A 6 1.28 11.68 12.61
CA ARG A 6 1.12 10.65 11.58
C ARG A 6 -0.26 10.73 10.94
N TYR A 7 -0.29 10.67 9.62
CA TYR A 7 -1.52 10.60 8.84
C TYR A 7 -1.55 9.31 8.02
N VAL A 8 -2.76 8.82 7.72
CA VAL A 8 -2.96 7.65 6.87
C VAL A 8 -2.78 8.06 5.41
N ARG A 9 -1.96 7.31 4.69
CA ARG A 9 -1.81 7.38 3.23
C ARG A 9 -2.05 6.00 2.64
N PHE A 10 -2.32 5.96 1.33
CA PHE A 10 -2.47 4.72 0.60
C PHE A 10 -1.72 4.78 -0.73
N GLU A 11 -1.33 3.60 -1.22
CA GLU A 11 -0.79 3.39 -2.56
C GLU A 11 -1.61 2.29 -3.23
N THR A 12 -1.96 2.46 -4.50
CA THR A 12 -2.88 1.57 -5.20
C THR A 12 -2.22 0.98 -6.44
N PHE A 13 -2.29 -0.34 -6.56
CA PHE A 13 -1.82 -1.12 -7.70
C PHE A 13 -3.06 -1.69 -8.40
N ARG A 14 -3.25 -1.40 -9.68
CA ARG A 14 -4.42 -1.82 -10.46
C ARG A 14 -3.99 -2.52 -11.74
N GLY A 15 -4.69 -3.59 -12.10
CA GLY A 15 -4.42 -4.37 -13.31
C GLY A 15 -5.49 -5.43 -13.54
N THR A 16 -5.35 -6.21 -14.61
CA THR A 16 -6.33 -7.25 -14.94
C THR A 16 -6.09 -8.56 -14.19
N LEU A 17 -7.08 -9.48 -14.19
CA LEU A 17 -7.06 -10.74 -13.44
C LEU A 17 -5.83 -11.64 -13.73
N GLU A 18 -5.30 -11.62 -14.97
CA GLU A 18 -4.05 -12.34 -15.33
C GLU A 18 -2.80 -11.81 -14.60
N ILE A 19 -2.91 -10.66 -13.91
CA ILE A 19 -1.79 -9.90 -13.35
C ILE A 19 -1.83 -9.91 -11.80
N TRP A 20 -2.75 -10.64 -11.16
CA TRP A 20 -2.88 -10.67 -9.69
C TRP A 20 -1.55 -10.91 -8.94
N ASN A 21 -0.76 -11.90 -9.39
CA ASN A 21 0.55 -12.16 -8.79
C ASN A 21 1.48 -10.96 -8.88
N HIS A 22 1.45 -10.24 -9.99
CA HIS A 22 2.25 -9.03 -10.16
C HIS A 22 1.75 -7.87 -9.30
N LEU A 23 0.42 -7.67 -9.20
CA LEU A 23 -0.16 -6.65 -8.31
C LEU A 23 0.21 -6.89 -6.84
N PHE A 24 0.08 -8.13 -6.37
CA PHE A 24 0.49 -8.50 -5.02
C PHE A 24 2.01 -8.39 -4.81
N THR A 25 2.82 -8.71 -5.83
CA THR A 25 4.28 -8.51 -5.77
C THR A 25 4.63 -7.03 -5.60
N GLN A 26 4.05 -6.14 -6.41
CA GLN A 26 4.27 -4.70 -6.29
C GLN A 26 3.85 -4.15 -4.93
N ALA A 27 2.70 -4.59 -4.42
CA ALA A 27 2.21 -4.23 -3.11
C ALA A 27 3.13 -4.72 -1.99
N ALA A 28 3.61 -5.96 -2.06
CA ALA A 28 4.55 -6.54 -1.10
C ALA A 28 5.90 -5.83 -1.12
N ASP A 29 6.43 -5.51 -2.31
CA ASP A 29 7.67 -4.77 -2.48
C ASP A 29 7.55 -3.35 -1.92
N PHE A 30 6.41 -2.69 -2.14
CA PHE A 30 6.14 -1.38 -1.53
C PHE A 30 6.04 -1.47 0.00
N ALA A 31 5.26 -2.41 0.52
CA ALA A 31 5.11 -2.66 1.95
C ALA A 31 6.45 -2.96 2.64
N THR A 32 7.32 -3.70 1.97
CA THR A 32 8.68 -3.99 2.44
C THR A 32 9.54 -2.73 2.50
N ARG A 33 9.48 -1.88 1.46
CA ARG A 33 10.25 -0.63 1.38
C ARG A 33 9.84 0.40 2.43
N ILE A 34 8.55 0.55 2.72
CA ILE A 34 8.08 1.50 3.76
C ILE A 34 8.36 1.01 5.18
N GLY A 35 8.57 -0.31 5.36
CA GLY A 35 8.88 -0.92 6.65
C GLY A 35 7.65 -1.22 7.51
N ARG A 36 7.82 -2.24 8.37
CA ARG A 36 6.75 -2.79 9.23
C ARG A 36 6.06 -1.76 10.11
N GLU A 37 6.81 -0.80 10.66
CA GLU A 37 6.28 0.21 11.59
C GLU A 37 5.35 1.23 10.92
N ARG A 38 5.42 1.34 9.58
CA ARG A 38 4.57 2.22 8.79
C ARG A 38 3.39 1.49 8.17
N LEU A 39 3.53 0.20 7.88
CA LEU A 39 2.47 -0.60 7.27
C LEU A 39 1.26 -0.74 8.21
N ILE A 40 0.07 -0.40 7.72
CA ILE A 40 -1.20 -0.61 8.42
C ILE A 40 -1.84 -1.90 7.92
N SER A 41 -2.06 -2.02 6.61
CA SER A 41 -2.78 -3.15 6.01
C SER A 41 -2.57 -3.22 4.50
N ILE A 42 -2.88 -4.37 3.91
CA ILE A 42 -3.05 -4.56 2.47
C ILE A 42 -4.48 -5.04 2.23
N SER A 43 -5.25 -4.31 1.42
CA SER A 43 -6.60 -4.69 1.00
C SER A 43 -6.63 -4.96 -0.50
N HIS A 44 -7.56 -5.79 -0.96
CA HIS A 44 -7.78 -6.02 -2.38
C HIS A 44 -9.27 -6.03 -2.71
N SER A 45 -9.60 -5.71 -3.95
CA SER A 45 -10.95 -5.82 -4.52
C SER A 45 -10.85 -6.23 -5.98
N GLU A 46 -11.88 -6.89 -6.49
CA GLU A 46 -11.98 -7.36 -7.87
C GLU A 46 -13.39 -7.08 -8.39
N ASP A 47 -13.49 -6.63 -9.64
CA ASP A 47 -14.76 -6.60 -10.39
C ASP A 47 -14.49 -6.86 -11.87
N LYS A 48 -15.10 -7.92 -12.43
CA LYS A 48 -15.07 -8.27 -13.86
C LYS A 48 -13.67 -8.19 -14.49
N ASP A 49 -12.73 -8.94 -13.91
CA ASP A 49 -11.35 -9.02 -14.32
C ASP A 49 -10.51 -7.77 -14.06
N ASP A 50 -11.02 -6.76 -13.35
CA ASP A 50 -10.28 -5.58 -12.90
C ASP A 50 -9.95 -5.72 -11.40
N GLY A 51 -8.67 -5.99 -11.13
CA GLY A 51 -8.14 -6.17 -9.79
C GLY A 51 -7.47 -4.91 -9.27
N VAL A 52 -7.69 -4.62 -7.99
CA VAL A 52 -7.01 -3.56 -7.26
C VAL A 52 -6.43 -4.09 -5.96
N VAL A 53 -5.18 -3.73 -5.67
CA VAL A 53 -4.51 -3.95 -4.39
C VAL A 53 -4.11 -2.60 -3.82
N THR A 54 -4.46 -2.33 -2.57
CA THR A 54 -4.17 -1.08 -1.88
C THR A 54 -3.35 -1.36 -0.63
N VAL A 55 -2.23 -0.65 -0.49
CA VAL A 55 -1.41 -0.67 0.72
C VAL A 55 -1.73 0.58 1.54
N TRP A 56 -2.16 0.40 2.78
CA TRP A 56 -2.43 1.46 3.74
C TRP A 56 -1.25 1.61 4.70
N TYR A 57 -0.81 2.84 4.95
CA TYR A 57 0.36 3.10 5.79
C TYR A 57 0.31 4.46 6.48
N TRP A 58 1.09 4.57 7.55
CA TRP A 58 1.37 5.82 8.24
C TRP A 58 2.45 6.61 7.50
N ASP A 59 2.22 7.90 7.32
CA ASP A 59 3.16 8.88 6.79
C ASP A 59 3.28 10.05 7.77
N GLN A 60 4.38 10.80 7.70
CA GLN A 60 4.63 11.96 8.57
C GLN A 60 5.19 13.14 7.76
N PRO A 61 4.97 14.39 8.20
CA PRO A 61 5.62 15.54 7.59
C PRO A 61 7.15 15.41 7.70
N GLY A 62 7.87 15.46 6.56
CA GLY A 62 9.34 15.38 6.52
C GLY A 62 9.92 14.07 5.94
N ASP A 63 9.12 13.01 5.78
CA ASP A 63 9.57 11.73 5.17
C ASP A 63 9.94 11.82 3.67
N ARG A 64 9.81 13.00 3.05
CA ARG A 64 10.14 13.24 1.63
C ARG A 64 11.58 13.71 1.39
N GLU A 65 12.39 13.96 2.42
CA GLU A 65 13.76 14.49 2.30
C GLU A 65 14.89 13.49 2.56
N GLY A 66 14.61 12.18 2.55
CA GLY A 66 15.61 11.11 2.74
C GLY A 66 15.85 10.27 1.49
#